data_AF-A0A7V4XU63-F1
#
_entry.id   AF-A0A7V4XU63-F1
#
_cell.length_a   1.000
_cell.length_b   1.000
_cell.length_c   1.000
_cell.angle_alpha   90.00
_cell.angle_beta   90.00
_cell.angle_gamma   90.00
#
_symmetry.space_group_name_H-M   'P 1'
#
loop_
_entity.id
_entity.type
_entity.pdbx_description
1 polymer ?
#
loop_
_entity_poly.entity_id
_entity_poly.type
_entity_poly.pdbx_seq_one_letter_code
_entity_poly.pdbx_strand_id
1 'polypeptide(L)'
;MATATARKSKVYTISLPPELAQRAEALAQRDSRTMSELFREAFRTYSAQQALRTLDELGEYAAGRNSKGYTEADVPRLIKEVRAEKPRRRKIRSNG
;
A
#
# COMPACT_ATOMS: atom_id res chain seq x y z
N MET A 1 -6.28 17.36 36.94
CA MET A 1 -5.77 16.03 36.50
C MET A 1 -5.20 16.20 35.10
N ALA A 2 -3.88 16.10 34.92
CA ALA A 2 -3.24 16.22 33.62
C ALA A 2 -3.39 14.88 32.87
N THR A 3 -4.11 14.87 31.76
CA THR A 3 -4.16 13.72 30.83
C THR A 3 -2.79 13.55 30.19
N ALA A 4 -2.06 12.49 30.54
CA ALA A 4 -0.81 12.16 29.89
C ALA A 4 -1.08 11.83 28.41
N THR A 5 -0.65 12.70 27.50
CA THR A 5 -0.68 12.44 26.05
C THR A 5 0.21 11.24 25.75
N ALA A 6 -0.38 10.12 25.33
CA ALA A 6 0.37 8.94 24.93
C ALA A 6 1.33 9.29 23.78
N ARG A 7 2.59 8.86 23.91
CA ARG A 7 3.63 9.11 22.91
C ARG A 7 3.22 8.44 21.58
N LYS A 8 3.08 9.20 20.49
CA LYS A 8 2.67 8.70 19.16
C LYS A 8 3.77 7.94 18.39
N SER A 9 4.91 7.65 19.02
CA SER A 9 6.08 7.08 18.35
C SER A 9 6.66 5.92 19.13
N LYS A 10 7.01 4.84 18.42
CA LYS A 10 7.76 3.69 18.95
C LYS A 10 9.23 3.79 18.54
N VAL A 11 10.14 3.46 19.46
CA VAL A 11 11.58 3.43 19.22
C VAL A 11 11.96 2.07 18.66
N TYR A 12 12.81 2.07 17.64
CA TYR A 12 13.38 0.88 17.02
C TYR A 12 14.89 1.00 17.03
N THR A 13 15.56 -0.11 17.35
CA THR A 13 17.01 -0.26 17.20
C THR A 13 17.26 -1.13 15.98
N ILE A 14 18.11 -0.67 15.07
CA ILE A 14 18.47 -1.37 13.84
C ILE A 14 19.98 -1.40 13.69
N SER A 15 20.49 -2.48 13.09
CA SER A 15 21.90 -2.58 12.72
C SER A 15 22.05 -2.28 11.24
N LEU A 16 23.06 -1.49 10.88
CA LEU A 16 23.40 -1.14 9.50
C LEU A 16 24.84 -1.57 9.22
N PRO A 17 25.15 -2.02 8.00
CA PRO A 17 26.53 -2.18 7.57
C PRO A 17 27.31 -0.87 7.80
N PRO A 18 28.57 -0.91 8.28
CA PRO A 18 29.31 0.29 8.67
C PRO A 18 29.36 1.36 7.59
N GLU A 19 29.60 0.97 6.33
CA GLU A 19 29.61 1.90 5.21
C GLU A 19 28.26 2.59 4.99
N LEU A 20 27.16 1.84 5.16
CA LEU A 20 25.82 2.38 4.98
C LEU A 20 25.45 3.35 6.11
N ALA A 21 25.88 3.04 7.34
CA ALA A 21 25.70 3.93 8.48
C ALA A 21 26.42 5.27 8.25
N GLN A 22 27.70 5.24 7.81
CA GLN A 22 28.46 6.45 7.50
C GLN A 22 27.79 7.30 6.42
N ARG A 23 27.29 6.67 5.34
CA ARG A 23 26.56 7.38 4.29
C ARG A 23 25.28 8.01 4.79
N ALA A 24 24.53 7.31 5.65
CA ALA A 24 23.29 7.83 6.23
C ALA A 24 23.56 9.02 7.16
N GLU A 25 24.61 8.96 7.99
CA GLU A 25 25.04 10.06 8.86
C GLU A 25 25.46 11.29 8.04
N ALA A 26 26.31 11.10 7.02
CA ALA A 26 26.73 12.18 6.13
C ALA A 26 25.54 12.84 5.42
N LEU A 27 24.57 12.04 4.98
CA LEU A 27 23.36 12.53 4.32
C LEU A 27 22.47 13.33 5.29
N ALA A 28 22.24 12.82 6.50
CA ALA A 28 21.48 13.53 7.52
C ALA A 28 22.15 14.87 7.88
N GLN A 29 23.46 14.87 8.04
CA GLN A 29 24.24 16.08 8.33
C GLN A 29 24.14 17.11 7.19
N ARG A 30 24.32 16.67 5.93
CA ARG A 30 24.22 17.53 4.76
C ARG A 30 22.85 18.20 4.65
N ASP A 31 21.80 17.44 4.93
CA ASP A 31 20.43 17.90 4.79
C ASP A 31 19.90 18.61 6.06
N SER A 32 20.76 18.79 7.09
CA SER A 32 20.40 19.37 8.40
C SER A 32 19.23 18.66 9.08
N ARG A 33 19.23 17.32 9.05
CA ARG A 33 18.19 16.45 9.60
C ARG A 33 18.76 15.51 10.65
N THR A 34 17.90 15.02 11.54
CA THR A 34 18.23 13.90 12.43
C THR A 34 18.14 12.56 11.69
N MET A 35 18.86 11.55 12.17
CA MET A 35 18.77 10.18 11.63
C MET A 35 17.32 9.65 11.65
N SER A 36 16.57 9.93 12.72
CA SER A 36 15.17 9.51 12.81
C SER A 36 14.28 10.17 11.76
N GLU A 37 14.53 11.43 11.39
CA GLU A 37 13.80 12.09 10.30
C GLU A 37 14.17 11.50 8.95
N LEU A 38 15.46 11.28 8.70
CA LEU A 38 15.94 10.64 7.48
C LEU A 38 15.28 9.26 7.29
N PHE A 39 15.29 8.40 8.31
CA PHE A 39 14.67 7.07 8.22
C PHE A 39 13.16 7.11 8.06
N ARG A 40 12.46 8.03 8.72
CA ARG A 40 11.02 8.20 8.52
C ARG A 40 10.70 8.60 7.08
N GLU A 41 11.48 9.50 6.50
CA GLU A 41 11.29 9.94 5.11
C GLU A 41 11.62 8.83 4.10
N ALA A 42 12.75 8.14 4.33
CA ALA A 42 13.16 7.01 3.50
C ALA A 42 12.08 5.91 3.51
N PHE A 43 11.51 5.60 4.68
CA PHE A 43 10.45 4.61 4.80
C PHE A 43 9.17 5.04 4.09
N ARG A 44 8.74 6.31 4.23
CA ARG A 44 7.58 6.85 3.50
C ARG A 44 7.75 6.68 2.00
N THR A 45 8.91 7.08 1.48
CA THR A 45 9.23 6.97 0.05
C THR A 45 9.24 5.51 -0.42
N TYR A 46 9.90 4.61 0.34
CA TYR A 46 9.96 3.19 0.04
C TYR A 46 8.56 2.55 0.03
N SER A 47 7.71 2.87 1.01
CA SER A 47 6.35 2.34 1.09
C SER A 47 5.47 2.79 -0.08
N ALA A 48 5.61 4.04 -0.52
CA ALA A 48 4.87 4.56 -1.67
C ALA A 48 5.31 3.86 -2.96
N GLN A 49 6.61 3.68 -3.17
CA GLN A 49 7.14 2.92 -4.31
C GLN A 49 6.66 1.47 -4.30
N GLN A 50 6.63 0.83 -3.14
CA GLN A 50 6.14 -0.55 -3.04
C GLN A 50 4.65 -0.66 -3.37
N ALA A 51 3.83 0.29 -2.90
CA ALA A 51 2.41 0.33 -3.22
C ALA A 51 2.17 0.49 -4.73
N LEU A 52 2.95 1.35 -5.40
CA LEU A 52 2.88 1.52 -6.85
C LEU A 52 3.25 0.23 -7.59
N ARG A 53 4.34 -0.44 -7.22
CA ARG A 53 4.72 -1.73 -7.81
C ARG A 53 3.60 -2.77 -7.72
N THR A 54 2.93 -2.87 -6.57
CA THR A 54 1.80 -3.78 -6.40
C THR A 54 0.61 -3.40 -7.29
N LEU A 55 0.35 -2.11 -7.50
CA LEU A 55 -0.70 -1.65 -8.41
C LEU A 55 -0.35 -1.98 -9.87
N ASP A 56 0.92 -1.80 -10.26
CA ASP A 56 1.39 -2.14 -11.61
C ASP A 56 1.24 -3.64 -11.89
N GLU A 57 1.67 -4.50 -10.95
CA GLU A 57 1.49 -5.96 -11.03
C GLU A 57 0.02 -6.36 -11.18
N LEU A 58 -0.88 -5.70 -10.43
CA LEU A 58 -2.33 -5.93 -10.55
C LEU A 58 -2.87 -5.45 -11.90
N GLY A 59 -2.35 -4.34 -12.43
CA GLY A 59 -2.68 -3.81 -13.74
C GLY A 59 -2.28 -4.77 -14.87
N GLU A 60 -1.06 -5.30 -14.83
CA GLU A 60 -0.57 -6.30 -15.78
C GLU A 60 -1.39 -7.59 -15.71
N TYR A 61 -1.69 -8.06 -14.49
CA TYR A 61 -2.56 -9.22 -14.28
C TYR A 61 -3.96 -9.01 -14.88
N ALA A 62 -4.55 -7.84 -14.65
CA ALA A 62 -5.86 -7.49 -15.19
C ALA A 62 -5.85 -7.36 -16.72
N ALA A 63 -4.79 -6.79 -17.29
CA ALA A 63 -4.60 -6.66 -18.73
C ALA A 63 -4.45 -8.04 -19.41
N GLY A 64 -3.67 -8.95 -18.82
CA GLY A 64 -3.51 -10.32 -19.33
C GLY A 64 -4.79 -11.17 -19.25
N ARG A 65 -5.69 -10.86 -18.31
CA ARG A 65 -7.01 -11.52 -18.17
C ARG A 65 -8.11 -10.92 -19.05
N ASN A 66 -7.96 -9.66 -19.47
CA ASN A 66 -8.96 -8.94 -20.26
C ASN A 66 -8.53 -8.82 -21.72
N SER A 67 -8.58 -9.93 -22.46
CA SER A 67 -8.37 -9.94 -23.92
C SER A 67 -9.39 -9.08 -24.70
N LYS A 68 -10.52 -8.73 -24.09
CA LYS A 68 -11.59 -7.91 -24.68
C LYS A 68 -11.53 -6.41 -24.34
N GLY A 69 -10.63 -5.97 -23.45
CA GLY A 69 -10.44 -4.55 -23.12
C GLY A 69 -11.72 -3.86 -22.62
N TYR A 70 -12.19 -4.20 -21.42
CA TYR A 70 -13.34 -3.50 -20.83
C TYR A 70 -13.01 -2.02 -20.60
N THR A 71 -13.99 -1.15 -20.88
CA THR A 71 -13.89 0.29 -20.71
C THR A 71 -14.77 0.77 -19.55
N GLU A 72 -14.65 2.05 -19.16
CA GLU A 72 -15.53 2.62 -18.12
C GLU A 72 -17.02 2.50 -18.48
N ALA A 73 -17.37 2.52 -19.77
CA ALA A 73 -18.73 2.35 -20.26
C ALA A 73 -19.30 0.94 -19.99
N ASP A 74 -18.44 -0.06 -19.78
CA ASP A 74 -18.85 -1.42 -19.43
C ASP A 74 -19.21 -1.59 -17.95
N VAL A 75 -18.77 -0.67 -17.08
CA VAL A 75 -18.95 -0.77 -15.63
C VAL A 75 -20.42 -0.93 -15.23
N PRO A 76 -21.38 -0.14 -15.75
CA PRO A 76 -22.79 -0.30 -15.39
C PRO A 76 -23.36 -1.68 -15.75
N ARG A 77 -22.96 -2.24 -16.90
CA ARG A 77 -23.38 -3.57 -17.37
C ARG A 77 -22.80 -4.66 -16.46
N LEU A 78 -21.49 -4.62 -16.18
CA LEU A 78 -20.80 -5.58 -15.32
C LEU A 78 -21.38 -5.61 -13.89
N ILE A 79 -21.68 -4.43 -13.32
CA ILE A 79 -22.33 -4.32 -12.01
C ILE A 79 -23.70 -5.01 -12.04
N LYS A 80 -24.50 -4.79 -13.09
CA LYS A 80 -25.83 -5.39 -13.24
C LYS A 80 -25.75 -6.91 -13.36
N GLU A 81 -24.80 -7.43 -14.11
CA GLU A 81 -24.55 -8.88 -14.27
C GLU A 81 -24.21 -9.55 -12.92
N VAL A 82 -23.25 -9.01 -12.17
CA VAL A 82 -22.87 -9.54 -10.83
C VAL A 82 -24.02 -9.44 -9.83
N ARG A 83 -24.77 -8.32 -9.86
CA ARG A 83 -25.95 -8.13 -9.00
C ARG A 83 -27.11 -9.04 -9.39
N ALA A 84 -27.22 -9.48 -10.64
CA ALA A 84 -28.20 -10.46 -11.06
C ALA A 84 -27.80 -11.91 -10.69
N GLU A 85 -26.50 -12.18 -10.57
CA GLU A 85 -25.98 -13.50 -10.19
C GLU A 85 -26.00 -13.76 -8.67
N LYS A 86 -25.69 -12.74 -7.84
CA LYS A 86 -25.77 -12.84 -6.37
C LYS A 86 -27.13 -13.27 -5.77
N PRO A 87 -28.31 -12.84 -6.27
CA PRO A 87 -29.60 -13.29 -5.74
C PRO A 87 -29.91 -14.75 -6.09
N ARG A 88 -29.29 -15.33 -7.13
CA ARG A 88 -29.45 -16.76 -7.46
C ARG A 88 -28.74 -17.66 -6.45
N ARG A 89 -27.54 -17.29 -5.99
CA ARG A 89 -26.81 -18.05 -4.95
C ARG A 89 -27.49 -18.03 -3.58
N ARG A 90 -28.21 -16.96 -3.22
CA ARG A 90 -28.91 -16.87 -1.93
C ARG A 90 -30.17 -17.74 -1.88
N LYS A 91 -30.85 -17.96 -3.01
CA LYS A 91 -32.00 -18.89 -3.08
C LYS A 91 -31.59 -20.36 -3.03
N ILE A 92 -30.46 -20.73 -3.66
CA ILE A 92 -29.97 -22.12 -3.68
C ILE A 92 -29.52 -22.59 -2.28
N ARG A 93 -28.95 -21.69 -1.46
CA ARG A 93 -28.52 -22.01 -0.07
C ARG A 93 -29.63 -21.95 0.98
N SER A 94 -30.83 -21.50 0.62
CA SER A 94 -31.98 -21.37 1.51
C SER A 94 -32.99 -22.52 1.36
N ASN A 95 -32.76 -23.44 0.42
CA ASN A 95 -33.68 -24.51 0.04
C ASN A 95 -33.08 -25.92 0.27
N GLY A 96 -32.16 -26.05 1.23
CA GLY A 96 -31.58 -27.31 1.69
C GLY A 96 -31.68 -27.39 3.20
#